data_AF-A0A0B2PPK2-F1
#
_entry.id   AF-A0A0B2PPK2-F1
#
_cell.length_a   1.000
_cell.length_b   1.000
_cell.length_c   1.000
_cell.angle_alpha   90.00
_cell.angle_beta   90.00
_cell.angle_gamma   90.00
#
_symmetry.space_group_name_H-M   'P 1'
#
loop_
_entity.id
_entity.type
_entity.pdbx_description
1 polymer ?
#
loop_
_entity_poly.entity_id
_entity_poly.type
_entity_poly.pdbx_seq_one_letter_code
_entity_poly.pdbx_strand_id
1 'polypeptide(L)'
;MEPAQRRLGGGMVSLSPSQTPRSSDKPMLDLGSADSNSNSHNKYDKDKGVNVQVLVRCRPLSEDEMRLHTSVVISCNEDKREVFGPNSQQKELYDQAVSPIVYEVLKGYNCTIFAYGQTGIGKTYTMEGGARKKNGEFSSDAGVIPRAVKQIFDILDSEC
;
A
#
# COMPACT_ATOMS: atom_id res chain seq x y z
N MET A 1 -22.60 2.84 19.38
CA MET A 1 -22.55 3.06 17.92
C MET A 1 -22.82 1.71 17.28
N GLU A 2 -23.98 1.57 16.67
CA GLU A 2 -24.45 0.32 16.07
C GLU A 2 -23.83 0.13 14.67
N PRO A 3 -23.33 -1.06 14.31
CA PRO A 3 -22.78 -1.29 12.97
C PRO A 3 -23.89 -1.35 11.91
N ALA A 4 -23.67 -0.70 10.77
CA ALA A 4 -24.63 -0.61 9.68
C ALA A 4 -24.99 -2.01 9.11
N GLN A 5 -26.27 -2.39 9.21
CA GLN A 5 -26.81 -3.65 8.68
C GLN A 5 -27.39 -3.40 7.27
N ARG A 6 -26.87 -4.10 6.24
CA ARG A 6 -27.52 -4.20 4.91
C ARG A 6 -28.09 -5.60 4.73
N ARG A 7 -29.36 -5.70 4.34
CA ARG A 7 -30.06 -6.96 4.05
C ARG A 7 -29.85 -7.38 2.60
N LEU A 8 -29.17 -8.49 2.37
CA LEU A 8 -29.26 -9.29 1.14
C LEU A 8 -29.43 -10.76 1.57
N GLY A 9 -30.54 -11.38 1.13
CA GLY A 9 -30.80 -12.82 1.14
C GLY A 9 -30.34 -13.65 2.35
N GLY A 10 -31.26 -13.89 3.30
CA GLY A 10 -31.31 -15.19 4.01
C GLY A 10 -30.21 -15.52 5.03
N GLY A 11 -29.59 -14.55 5.71
CA GLY A 11 -28.74 -14.83 6.87
C GLY A 11 -28.24 -13.57 7.56
N MET A 12 -28.28 -13.53 8.90
CA MET A 12 -27.62 -12.49 9.69
C MET A 12 -26.12 -12.74 9.68
N VAL A 13 -25.37 -12.07 8.80
CA VAL A 13 -23.91 -12.01 8.91
C VAL A 13 -23.53 -10.70 9.61
N SER A 14 -23.01 -10.80 10.83
CA SER A 14 -22.31 -9.66 11.43
C SER A 14 -21.03 -9.46 10.65
N LEU A 15 -20.83 -8.30 10.02
CA LEU A 15 -19.56 -7.93 9.40
C LEU A 15 -18.53 -7.71 10.52
N SER A 16 -18.03 -8.81 11.08
CA SER A 16 -16.88 -8.79 11.96
C SER A 16 -15.65 -8.46 11.12
N PRO A 17 -14.68 -7.69 11.62
CA PRO A 17 -13.42 -7.42 10.90
C PRO A 17 -12.71 -8.70 10.42
N SER A 18 -12.92 -9.82 11.12
CA SER A 18 -12.44 -11.17 10.79
C SER A 18 -13.15 -11.85 9.61
N GLN A 19 -14.28 -11.32 9.13
CA GLN A 19 -15.05 -11.86 7.99
C GLN A 19 -14.81 -11.10 6.68
N THR A 20 -13.83 -10.20 6.63
CA THR A 20 -13.41 -9.63 5.34
C THR A 20 -12.91 -10.77 4.45
N PRO A 21 -13.55 -11.02 3.29
CA PRO A 21 -13.08 -12.06 2.37
C PRO A 21 -11.62 -11.79 2.05
N ARG A 22 -10.75 -12.78 2.19
CA ARG A 22 -9.34 -12.61 1.86
C ARG A 22 -9.17 -12.62 0.34
N SER A 23 -8.08 -12.04 -0.14
CA SER A 23 -7.69 -12.07 -1.56
C SER A 23 -7.62 -13.50 -2.12
N SER A 24 -7.36 -14.49 -1.27
CA SER A 24 -7.33 -15.91 -1.58
C SER A 24 -8.68 -16.62 -1.63
N ASP A 25 -9.76 -16.02 -1.11
CA ASP A 25 -10.98 -16.75 -0.74
C ASP A 25 -12.15 -16.58 -1.72
N LYS A 26 -12.00 -15.83 -2.83
CA LYS A 26 -13.03 -15.77 -3.87
C LYS A 26 -12.92 -16.99 -4.80
N PRO A 27 -13.99 -17.78 -4.99
CA PRO A 27 -13.99 -18.80 -6.03
C PRO A 27 -13.85 -18.11 -7.40
N MET A 28 -12.90 -18.62 -8.20
CA MET A 28 -12.76 -18.28 -9.62
C MET A 28 -14.13 -18.35 -10.28
N LEU A 29 -14.54 -17.27 -10.95
CA LEU A 29 -15.50 -17.38 -12.03
C LEU A 29 -14.80 -18.17 -13.14
N ASP A 30 -15.31 -19.37 -13.39
CA ASP A 30 -14.76 -20.35 -14.32
C ASP A 30 -14.83 -19.81 -15.76
N LEU A 31 -13.68 -19.37 -16.30
CA LEU A 31 -13.42 -19.36 -17.74
C LEU A 31 -12.37 -20.44 -17.99
N GLY A 32 -12.79 -21.46 -18.72
CA GLY A 32 -12.06 -22.71 -18.89
C GLY A 32 -10.70 -22.62 -19.59
N SER A 33 -9.77 -23.40 -19.03
CA SER A 33 -8.74 -24.26 -19.63
C SER A 33 -7.84 -23.75 -20.77
N ALA A 34 -6.53 -23.67 -20.47
CA ALA A 34 -5.50 -24.44 -21.18
C ALA A 34 -4.16 -24.39 -20.41
N ASP A 35 -3.61 -25.58 -20.12
CA ASP A 35 -2.32 -25.79 -19.47
C ASP A 35 -1.14 -25.21 -20.27
N SER A 36 -0.18 -24.59 -19.57
CA SER A 36 1.25 -24.78 -19.86
C SER A 36 2.12 -24.31 -18.71
N ASN A 37 2.87 -25.29 -18.19
CA ASN A 37 3.88 -25.25 -17.15
C ASN A 37 5.06 -24.33 -17.51
N SER A 38 5.36 -23.34 -16.67
CA SER A 38 6.73 -22.83 -16.53
C SER A 38 7.03 -22.45 -15.08
N ASN A 39 7.96 -23.22 -14.52
CA ASN A 39 8.51 -23.13 -13.19
C ASN A 39 9.40 -21.88 -13.08
N SER A 40 9.02 -20.90 -12.26
CA SER A 40 9.93 -19.82 -11.83
C SER A 40 9.48 -19.17 -10.52
N HIS A 41 10.26 -19.45 -9.48
CA HIS A 41 10.44 -18.65 -8.26
C HIS A 41 9.25 -18.38 -7.33
N ASN A 42 9.00 -19.39 -6.50
CA ASN A 42 8.50 -19.29 -5.13
C ASN A 42 9.22 -18.21 -4.29
N LYS A 43 8.67 -16.99 -4.21
CA LYS A 43 8.95 -16.08 -3.10
C LYS A 43 7.83 -15.11 -2.71
N TYR A 44 6.65 -15.21 -3.33
CA TYR A 44 5.45 -14.42 -2.98
C TYR A 44 4.40 -15.21 -2.18
N ASP A 45 4.67 -16.46 -1.84
CA ASP A 45 3.68 -17.37 -1.23
C ASP A 45 3.54 -17.21 0.31
N LYS A 46 4.45 -16.48 0.96
CA LYS A 46 4.48 -16.44 2.44
C LYS A 46 3.50 -15.43 3.07
N ASP A 47 2.92 -14.53 2.28
CA ASP A 47 1.99 -13.49 2.76
C ASP A 47 0.52 -13.90 2.69
N LYS A 48 0.21 -15.17 2.35
CA LYS A 48 -1.14 -15.73 2.15
C LYS A 48 -2.07 -15.75 3.39
N GLY A 49 -1.81 -14.94 4.41
CA GLY A 49 -2.66 -14.88 5.61
C GLY A 49 -2.63 -13.57 6.38
N VAL A 50 -1.93 -12.54 5.89
CA VAL A 50 -1.78 -11.27 6.62
C VAL A 50 -2.76 -10.25 6.06
N ASN A 51 -3.82 -9.97 6.83
CA ASN A 51 -4.81 -8.94 6.51
C ASN A 51 -4.41 -7.53 6.98
N VAL A 52 -3.39 -7.44 7.83
CA VAL A 52 -2.86 -6.17 8.36
C VAL A 52 -1.36 -6.14 8.15
N GLN A 53 -0.92 -5.30 7.23
CA GLN A 53 0.49 -5.04 6.98
C GLN A 53 0.90 -3.73 7.67
N VAL A 54 2.02 -3.77 8.40
CA VAL A 54 2.61 -2.58 9.03
C VAL A 54 3.93 -2.29 8.34
N LEU A 55 4.11 -1.02 7.98
CA LEU A 55 5.32 -0.54 7.36
C LEU A 55 5.90 0.62 8.17
N VAL A 56 7.21 0.57 8.41
CA VAL A 56 7.94 1.64 9.06
C VAL A 56 8.72 2.43 8.02
N ARG A 57 8.61 3.77 8.07
CA ARG A 57 9.40 4.68 7.25
C ARG A 57 10.07 5.73 8.12
N CYS A 58 11.38 5.83 8.02
CA CYS A 58 12.17 6.86 8.67
C CYS A 58 12.41 8.02 7.70
N ARG A 59 12.11 9.26 8.11
CA ARG A 59 12.43 10.44 7.31
C ARG A 59 13.91 10.83 7.49
N PRO A 60 14.53 11.45 6.48
CA PRO A 60 15.78 12.19 6.68
C PRO A 60 15.69 13.24 7.78
N LEU A 61 16.83 13.53 8.38
CA LEU A 61 17.00 14.69 9.25
C LEU A 61 16.74 15.96 8.43
N SER A 62 16.09 16.94 9.05
CA SER A 62 15.97 18.28 8.48
C SER A 62 17.29 19.05 8.61
N GLU A 63 17.47 20.09 7.81
CA GLU A 63 18.65 20.97 7.89
C GLU A 63 18.84 21.55 9.29
N ASP A 64 17.74 21.90 9.97
CA ASP A 64 17.77 22.38 11.34
C ASP A 64 18.25 21.32 12.33
N GLU A 65 17.80 20.08 12.19
CA GLU A 65 18.21 18.96 13.04
C GLU A 65 19.70 18.63 12.86
N MET A 66 20.18 18.73 11.61
CA MET A 66 21.60 18.58 11.29
C MET A 66 22.43 19.71 11.92
N ARG A 67 21.97 20.96 11.82
CA ARG A 67 22.64 22.14 12.41
C ARG A 67 22.71 22.04 13.94
N LEU A 68 21.66 21.50 14.56
CA LEU A 68 21.58 21.28 16.00
C LEU A 68 22.33 20.03 16.48
N HIS A 69 22.98 19.28 15.58
CA HIS A 69 23.68 18.02 15.91
C HIS A 69 22.78 17.04 16.67
N THR A 70 21.51 16.95 16.25
CA THR A 70 20.55 16.04 16.86
C THR A 70 21.04 14.61 16.68
N SER A 71 21.08 13.84 17.77
CA SER A 71 21.54 12.46 17.72
C SER A 71 20.55 11.58 16.96
N VAL A 72 21.05 10.81 16.00
CA VAL A 72 20.28 9.74 15.37
C VAL A 72 20.22 8.56 16.33
N VAL A 73 19.04 8.26 16.85
CA VAL A 73 18.83 7.20 17.86
C VAL A 73 18.31 5.89 17.26
N ILE A 74 18.09 5.84 15.95
CA ILE A 74 17.57 4.68 15.23
C ILE A 74 18.51 4.33 14.08
N SER A 75 18.92 3.07 14.00
CA SER A 75 19.61 2.51 12.83
C SER A 75 18.63 1.67 12.03
N CYS A 76 18.50 1.96 10.73
CA CYS A 76 17.65 1.20 9.83
C CYS A 76 18.50 0.13 9.13
N ASN A 77 18.12 -1.13 9.25
CA ASN A 77 18.70 -2.19 8.43
C ASN A 77 17.83 -2.38 7.18
N GLU A 78 18.29 -1.84 6.05
CA GLU A 78 17.57 -1.88 4.77
C GLU A 78 17.54 -3.29 4.14
N ASP A 79 18.39 -4.23 4.58
CA ASP A 79 18.39 -5.61 4.09
C ASP A 79 17.11 -6.38 4.49
N LYS A 80 16.47 -5.93 5.59
CA LYS A 80 15.15 -6.40 6.01
C LYS A 80 14.11 -5.44 5.46
N ARG A 81 13.30 -5.90 4.50
CA ARG A 81 12.19 -5.16 3.83
C ARG A 81 11.05 -4.70 4.77
N GLU A 82 11.29 -4.67 6.07
CA GLU A 82 10.34 -4.27 7.10
C GLU A 82 10.40 -2.76 7.37
N VAL A 83 11.53 -2.11 7.05
CA VAL A 83 11.79 -0.69 7.35
C VAL A 83 12.36 0.03 6.13
N PHE A 84 11.72 1.14 5.75
CA PHE A 84 12.25 2.10 4.79
C PHE A 84 13.09 3.14 5.51
N GLY A 85 14.39 3.19 5.18
CA GLY A 85 15.33 4.14 5.74
C GLY A 85 15.15 5.57 5.21
N PRO A 86 15.96 6.52 5.72
CA PRO A 86 15.97 7.90 5.25
C PRO A 86 16.17 8.06 3.75
N ASN A 87 16.92 7.15 3.13
CA ASN A 87 17.26 7.21 1.71
C ASN A 87 16.18 6.62 0.81
N SER A 88 15.13 6.00 1.39
CA SER A 88 14.09 5.32 0.62
C SER A 88 13.19 6.31 -0.12
N GLN A 89 12.99 6.03 -1.40
CA GLN A 89 12.22 6.88 -2.30
C GLN A 89 10.72 6.61 -2.22
N GLN A 90 9.91 7.61 -2.56
CA GLN A 90 8.45 7.50 -2.63
C GLN A 90 7.99 6.38 -3.57
N LYS A 91 8.64 6.28 -4.74
CA LYS A 91 8.33 5.26 -5.75
C LYS A 91 8.62 3.85 -5.22
N GLU A 92 9.73 3.67 -4.54
CA GLU A 92 10.13 2.37 -4.01
C GLU A 92 9.14 1.85 -2.96
N LEU A 93 8.78 2.71 -2.00
CA LEU A 93 7.76 2.41 -1.00
C LEU A 93 6.42 2.04 -1.66
N TYR A 94 6.03 2.82 -2.67
CA TYR A 94 4.79 2.59 -3.40
C TYR A 94 4.78 1.25 -4.13
N ASP A 95 5.81 0.98 -4.95
CA ASP A 95 5.89 -0.23 -5.77
C ASP A 95 5.89 -1.50 -4.90
N GLN A 96 6.58 -1.46 -3.76
CA GLN A 96 6.71 -2.63 -2.88
C GLN A 96 5.47 -2.88 -2.02
N ALA A 97 4.90 -1.84 -1.41
CA ALA A 97 3.87 -2.00 -0.37
C ALA A 97 2.45 -1.62 -0.84
N VAL A 98 2.32 -0.64 -1.75
CA VAL A 98 1.02 -0.07 -2.10
C VAL A 98 0.48 -0.62 -3.42
N SER A 99 1.35 -0.80 -4.43
CA SER A 99 0.93 -1.30 -5.74
C SER A 99 0.14 -2.62 -5.67
N PRO A 100 0.56 -3.64 -4.87
CA PRO A 100 -0.23 -4.86 -4.68
C PRO A 100 -1.64 -4.60 -4.12
N ILE A 101 -1.77 -3.63 -3.21
CA ILE A 101 -3.06 -3.25 -2.60
C ILE A 101 -4.01 -2.65 -3.65
N VAL A 102 -3.49 -1.87 -4.59
CA VAL A 102 -4.30 -1.30 -5.69
C VAL A 102 -4.90 -2.42 -6.56
N TYR A 103 -4.15 -3.47 -6.85
CA TYR A 103 -4.70 -4.64 -7.56
C TYR A 103 -5.82 -5.34 -6.78
N GLU A 104 -5.70 -5.43 -5.45
CA GLU A 104 -6.78 -5.98 -4.61
C GLU A 104 -8.04 -5.10 -4.64
N VAL A 105 -7.88 -3.78 -4.65
CA VAL A 105 -9.01 -2.84 -4.83
C VAL A 105 -9.73 -3.09 -6.16
N LEU A 106 -8.99 -3.29 -7.25
CA LEU A 106 -9.57 -3.58 -8.57
C LEU A 106 -10.28 -4.95 -8.63
N LYS A 107 -9.85 -5.93 -7.82
CA LYS A 107 -10.57 -7.21 -7.60
C LYS A 107 -11.82 -7.07 -6.72
N GLY A 108 -12.13 -5.86 -6.26
CA GLY A 108 -13.29 -5.54 -5.43
C GLY A 108 -13.08 -5.83 -3.94
N TYR A 109 -11.85 -5.72 -3.43
CA TYR A 109 -11.56 -5.73 -2.00
C TYR A 109 -11.51 -4.31 -1.43
N ASN A 110 -12.01 -4.14 -0.20
CA ASN A 110 -11.86 -2.89 0.53
C ASN A 110 -10.50 -2.85 1.20
N CYS A 111 -9.67 -1.89 0.82
CA CYS A 111 -8.36 -1.68 1.40
C CYS A 111 -8.25 -0.31 2.04
N THR A 112 -7.55 -0.23 3.17
CA THR A 112 -7.33 1.02 3.90
C THR A 112 -5.84 1.21 4.15
N ILE A 113 -5.30 2.34 3.72
CA ILE A 113 -3.93 2.75 4.00
C ILE A 113 -4.00 4.05 4.79
N PHE A 114 -3.30 4.08 5.93
CA PHE A 114 -3.18 5.28 6.75
C PHE A 114 -1.75 5.40 7.27
N ALA A 115 -1.31 6.64 7.48
CA ALA A 115 -0.02 6.95 8.07
C ALA A 115 -0.20 7.38 9.53
N TYR A 116 0.67 6.91 10.42
CA TYR A 116 0.63 7.21 11.85
C TYR A 116 1.98 7.68 12.38
N GLY A 117 1.95 8.52 13.42
CA GLY A 117 3.12 9.03 14.14
C GLY A 117 3.00 10.51 14.50
N GLN A 118 4.07 11.10 15.08
CA GLN A 118 4.06 12.46 15.62
C GLN A 118 3.89 13.54 14.53
N THR A 119 3.48 14.76 14.89
CA THR A 119 3.49 15.91 13.96
C THR A 119 4.90 16.20 13.44
N GLY A 120 5.04 16.55 12.16
CA GLY A 120 6.35 16.88 11.56
C GLY A 120 7.20 15.68 11.11
N ILE A 121 6.73 14.43 11.23
CA ILE A 121 7.53 13.25 10.84
C ILE A 121 7.42 12.84 9.36
N GLY A 122 6.63 13.56 8.56
CA GLY A 122 6.45 13.24 7.14
C GLY A 122 5.26 12.33 6.79
N LYS A 123 4.21 12.28 7.63
CA LYS A 123 2.94 11.59 7.29
C LYS A 123 2.30 12.16 6.01
N THR A 124 2.08 13.47 5.98
CA THR A 124 1.54 14.18 4.81
C THR A 124 2.44 14.00 3.60
N TYR A 125 3.76 14.11 3.79
CA TYR A 125 4.74 13.85 2.73
C TYR A 125 4.62 12.43 2.17
N THR A 126 4.39 11.41 3.00
CA THR A 126 4.20 10.03 2.52
C THR A 126 2.91 9.89 1.70
N MET A 127 1.80 10.46 2.17
CA MET A 127 0.50 10.30 1.52
C MET A 127 0.34 11.16 0.27
N GLU A 128 0.73 12.44 0.33
CA GLU A 128 0.51 13.41 -0.75
C GLU A 128 1.76 13.64 -1.59
N GLY A 129 2.94 13.62 -0.96
CA GLY A 129 4.21 13.94 -1.59
C GLY A 129 4.67 15.38 -1.33
N GLY A 130 5.59 15.84 -2.17
CA GLY A 130 5.99 17.25 -2.21
C GLY A 130 4.95 18.13 -2.89
N ALA A 131 5.19 19.45 -2.89
CA ALA A 131 4.29 20.41 -3.51
C ALA A 131 4.12 20.12 -5.00
N ARG A 132 2.86 20.14 -5.49
CA ARG A 132 2.55 19.94 -6.91
C ARG A 132 3.36 20.91 -7.76
N LYS A 133 4.21 20.38 -8.65
CA LYS A 133 4.87 21.20 -9.66
C LYS A 133 3.80 21.76 -10.59
N LYS A 134 3.90 23.06 -10.91
CA LYS A 134 2.90 23.82 -11.68
C LYS A 134 2.72 23.34 -13.13
N ASN A 135 3.57 22.44 -13.60
CA ASN A 135 3.63 21.93 -14.97
C ASN A 135 2.85 20.63 -15.20
N GLY A 136 2.09 20.14 -14.20
CA GLY A 136 1.26 18.93 -14.37
C GLY A 136 2.05 17.63 -14.50
N GLU A 137 3.38 17.69 -14.41
CA GLU A 137 4.24 16.52 -14.46
C GLU A 137 4.18 15.73 -13.16
N PHE A 138 4.21 14.41 -13.31
CA PHE A 138 4.24 13.48 -12.20
C PHE A 138 5.60 13.53 -11.51
N SER A 139 5.69 14.30 -10.43
CA SER A 139 6.96 14.52 -9.74
C SER A 139 7.47 13.23 -9.06
N SER A 140 8.79 13.05 -9.02
CA SER A 140 9.43 11.91 -8.36
C SER A 140 9.12 11.83 -6.86
N ASP A 141 8.73 12.96 -6.25
CA ASP A 141 8.32 13.07 -4.85
C ASP A 141 6.82 12.85 -4.61
N ALA A 142 6.03 12.56 -5.65
CA ALA A 142 4.60 12.26 -5.52
C ALA A 142 4.37 11.14 -4.50
N GLY A 143 3.41 11.34 -3.59
CA GLY A 143 3.11 10.39 -2.52
C GLY A 143 2.24 9.21 -2.96
N VAL A 144 1.72 8.50 -1.98
CA VAL A 144 0.85 7.32 -2.16
C VAL A 144 -0.42 7.65 -2.95
N ILE A 145 -1.14 8.71 -2.58
CA ILE A 145 -2.44 9.09 -3.15
C ILE A 145 -2.33 9.35 -4.67
N PRO A 146 -1.50 10.30 -5.15
CA PRO A 146 -1.42 10.57 -6.58
C PRO A 146 -0.95 9.36 -7.39
N ARG A 147 -0.08 8.50 -6.82
CA ARG A 147 0.40 7.28 -7.49
C ARG A 147 -0.70 6.23 -7.63
N ALA A 148 -1.49 6.03 -6.58
CA ALA A 148 -2.64 5.14 -6.58
C ALA A 148 -3.66 5.55 -7.64
N VAL A 149 -4.01 6.83 -7.68
CA VAL A 149 -4.93 7.36 -8.70
C VAL A 149 -4.38 7.12 -10.10
N LYS A 150 -3.10 7.44 -10.35
CA LYS A 150 -2.47 7.19 -11.66
C LYS A 150 -2.52 5.72 -12.04
N GLN A 151 -2.10 4.81 -11.15
CA GLN A 151 -2.08 3.38 -11.43
C GLN A 151 -3.47 2.84 -11.73
N ILE A 152 -4.51 3.29 -11.01
CA ILE A 152 -5.90 2.88 -11.28
C ILE A 152 -6.29 3.24 -12.71
N PHE A 153 -6.06 4.49 -13.12
CA PHE A 153 -6.39 4.92 -14.49
C PHE A 153 -5.52 4.21 -15.55
N ASP A 154 -4.21 4.05 -15.30
CA ASP A 154 -3.33 3.31 -16.22
C ASP A 154 -3.83 1.87 -16.45
N ILE A 155 -4.33 1.19 -15.42
CA ILE A 155 -4.86 -0.18 -15.53
C ILE A 155 -6.19 -0.18 -16.30
N LEU A 156 -7.12 0.72 -15.96
CA LEU A 156 -8.42 0.81 -16.63
C LEU A 156 -8.29 1.12 -18.13
N ASP A 157 -7.36 2.00 -18.50
CA ASP A 157 -7.10 2.36 -19.90
C ASP A 157 -6.45 1.20 -20.67
N SER A 158 -5.72 0.30 -19.98
CA SER A 158 -5.08 -0.87 -20.59
C SER A 158 -6.00 -2.07 -20.80
N GLU A 159 -7.14 -2.12 -20.09
CA GLU A 159 -8.15 -3.16 -20.22
C GLU A 159 -9.21 -2.86 -21.29
N CYS A 160 -9.11 -1.71 -21.98
CA CYS A 160 -9.93 -1.33 -23.14
C CYS A 160 -9.26 -1.71 -24.47
#